data_AF-A0A2N3VK08-F1
#
_entry.id   AF-A0A2N3VK08-F1
#
_cell.length_a   1.000
_cell.length_b   1.000
_cell.length_c   1.000
_cell.angle_alpha   90.00
_cell.angle_beta   90.00
_cell.angle_gamma   90.00
#
_symmetry.space_group_name_H-M   'P 1'
#
loop_
_entity.id
_entity.type
_entity.pdbx_description
1 polymer ?
#
loop_
_entity_poly.entity_id
_entity_poly.type
_entity_poly.pdbx_seq_one_letter_code
_entity_poly.pdbx_strand_id
1 'polypeptide(L)'
;MALGLLADRRDGLGRSRTETLNRIHRLLLELIPGGAKKFLSAMQARGLIADLRPNDPVGRVQLRLALELIEELEAIDRKIKAADKELRQLVSDHGSTLMELHDIGPSSAARLLADTADIHRFGTRDRFASWNGTAPLDACSGDQQRHRLSRAGNRRINRVLHIMAVVQLRNRTAGRVYYDARKAGGKTSMEANTHIHGLT
;
A
#
# COMPACT_ATOMS: atom_id res chain seq x y z
N MET A 1 8.30 7.49 18.44
CA MET A 1 7.86 8.81 17.94
C MET A 1 6.38 8.76 17.56
N ALA A 2 5.64 9.86 17.72
CA ALA A 2 4.20 9.94 17.44
C ALA A 2 3.84 9.53 15.99
N LEU A 3 4.66 9.95 15.01
CA LEU A 3 4.50 9.57 13.59
C LEU A 3 4.45 8.04 13.38
N GLY A 4 5.33 7.29 14.03
CA GLY A 4 5.40 5.82 13.90
C GLY A 4 4.16 5.13 14.46
N LEU A 5 3.68 5.57 15.62
CA LEU A 5 2.47 5.04 16.25
C LEU A 5 1.23 5.30 15.38
N LEU A 6 1.11 6.51 14.84
CA LEU A 6 -0.01 6.87 13.98
C LEU A 6 0.05 6.15 12.62
N ALA A 7 1.24 5.96 12.05
CA ALA A 7 1.43 5.16 10.85
C ALA A 7 1.07 3.69 11.09
N ASP A 8 1.45 3.10 12.23
CA ASP A 8 1.07 1.73 12.61
C ASP A 8 -0.45 1.59 12.76
N ARG A 9 -1.10 2.56 13.42
CA ARG A 9 -2.57 2.62 13.53
C ARG A 9 -3.23 2.66 12.16
N ARG A 10 -2.73 3.49 11.24
CA ARG A 10 -3.26 3.63 9.87
C ARG A 10 -3.10 2.31 9.11
N ASP A 11 -1.94 1.67 9.16
CA ASP A 11 -1.73 0.35 8.54
C ASP A 11 -2.70 -0.70 9.11
N GLY A 12 -2.95 -0.66 10.42
CA GLY A 12 -3.96 -1.48 11.09
C GLY A 12 -5.37 -1.27 10.51
N LEU A 13 -5.82 -0.02 10.41
CA LEU A 13 -7.11 0.33 9.82
C LEU A 13 -7.24 -0.14 8.37
N GLY A 14 -6.16 -0.05 7.58
CA GLY A 14 -6.13 -0.55 6.20
C GLY A 14 -6.38 -2.07 6.12
N ARG A 15 -5.78 -2.85 7.03
CA ARG A 15 -6.03 -4.30 7.10
C ARG A 15 -7.47 -4.61 7.50
N SER A 16 -7.98 -3.95 8.54
CA SER A 16 -9.39 -4.12 8.96
C SER A 16 -10.34 -3.78 7.83
N ARG A 17 -10.10 -2.69 7.10
CA ARG A 17 -10.90 -2.30 5.92
C ARG A 17 -10.97 -3.40 4.88
N THR A 18 -9.82 -4.00 4.52
CA THR A 18 -9.75 -5.09 3.54
C THR A 18 -10.48 -6.33 4.05
N GLU A 19 -10.34 -6.67 5.32
CA GLU A 19 -11.04 -7.80 5.92
C GLU A 19 -12.56 -7.61 5.91
N THR A 20 -13.06 -6.45 6.36
CA THR A 20 -14.49 -6.11 6.35
C THR A 20 -15.04 -6.15 4.92
N LEU A 21 -14.32 -5.59 3.93
CA LEU A 21 -14.73 -5.67 2.53
C LEU A 21 -14.82 -7.11 2.02
N ASN A 22 -13.85 -7.97 2.35
CA ASN A 22 -13.89 -9.37 1.93
C ASN A 22 -15.09 -10.11 2.56
N ARG A 23 -15.43 -9.80 3.81
CA ARG A 23 -16.63 -10.35 4.47
C ARG A 23 -17.91 -9.88 3.80
N ILE A 24 -18.01 -8.60 3.43
CA ILE A 24 -19.13 -8.06 2.65
C ILE A 24 -19.23 -8.79 1.31
N HIS A 25 -18.12 -8.95 0.58
CA HIS A 25 -18.12 -9.67 -0.71
C HIS A 25 -18.64 -11.10 -0.58
N ARG A 26 -18.26 -11.81 0.49
CA ARG A 26 -18.77 -13.16 0.74
C ARG A 26 -20.29 -13.17 0.92
N LEU A 27 -20.85 -12.24 1.69
CA LEU A 27 -22.31 -12.15 1.86
C LEU A 27 -23.03 -11.74 0.57
N LEU A 28 -22.44 -10.84 -0.22
CA LEU A 28 -23.02 -10.41 -1.49
C LEU A 28 -23.09 -11.55 -2.51
N LEU A 29 -22.18 -12.54 -2.47
CA LEU A 29 -22.26 -13.72 -3.33
C LEU A 29 -23.45 -14.62 -3.01
N GLU A 30 -23.85 -14.68 -1.73
CA GLU A 30 -25.03 -15.45 -1.31
C GLU A 30 -26.33 -14.70 -1.62
N LEU A 31 -26.32 -13.37 -1.51
CA LEU A 31 -27.49 -12.52 -1.68
C LEU A 31 -27.80 -12.15 -3.14
N ILE A 32 -26.80 -12.08 -4.01
CA ILE A 32 -26.92 -11.57 -5.38
C ILE A 32 -26.29 -12.57 -6.36
N PRO A 33 -27.07 -13.14 -7.30
CA PRO A 33 -26.50 -13.94 -8.39
C PRO A 33 -25.46 -13.14 -9.18
N GLY A 34 -24.23 -13.66 -9.26
CA GLY A 34 -23.09 -12.98 -9.89
C GLY A 34 -22.31 -12.02 -8.97
N GLY A 35 -22.76 -11.82 -7.74
CA GLY A 35 -22.07 -11.07 -6.70
C GLY A 35 -21.87 -9.58 -7.02
N ALA A 36 -20.72 -9.05 -6.61
CA ALA A 36 -20.40 -7.63 -6.75
C ALA A 36 -19.05 -7.42 -7.46
N LYS A 37 -18.85 -6.21 -8.00
CA LYS A 37 -17.57 -5.80 -8.59
C LYS A 37 -16.45 -5.91 -7.56
N LYS A 38 -15.26 -6.38 -7.98
CA LYS A 38 -14.07 -6.57 -7.13
C LYS A 38 -13.69 -5.35 -6.29
N PHE A 39 -13.88 -4.15 -6.83
CA PHE A 39 -13.65 -2.90 -6.12
C PHE A 39 -15.00 -2.27 -5.83
N LEU A 40 -15.29 -2.12 -4.53
CA LEU A 40 -16.57 -1.66 -4.04
C LEU A 40 -16.35 -0.67 -2.90
N SER A 41 -17.04 0.47 -2.95
CA SER A 41 -17.15 1.39 -1.81
C SER A 41 -18.29 0.98 -0.89
N ALA A 42 -18.27 1.43 0.37
CA ALA A 42 -19.38 1.18 1.29
C ALA A 42 -20.72 1.69 0.73
N MET A 43 -20.72 2.85 0.07
CA MET A 43 -21.90 3.41 -0.60
C MET A 43 -22.40 2.51 -1.73
N GLN A 44 -21.50 1.97 -2.57
CA GLN A 44 -21.89 1.04 -3.63
C GLN A 44 -22.42 -0.27 -3.04
N ALA A 45 -21.80 -0.80 -1.98
CA ALA A 45 -22.28 -1.98 -1.28
C ALA A 45 -23.69 -1.78 -0.71
N ARG A 46 -23.94 -0.61 -0.09
CA ARG A 46 -25.25 -0.22 0.41
C ARG A 46 -26.28 -0.16 -0.72
N GLY A 47 -25.92 0.42 -1.86
CA GLY A 47 -26.79 0.48 -3.03
C GLY A 47 -27.16 -0.90 -3.59
N LEU A 48 -26.23 -1.87 -3.56
CA LEU A 48 -26.49 -3.23 -4.05
C LEU A 48 -27.53 -4.00 -3.22
N ILE A 49 -27.66 -3.68 -1.93
CA ILE A 49 -28.55 -4.42 -1.02
C ILE A 49 -29.83 -3.66 -0.65
N ALA A 50 -29.95 -2.39 -1.06
CA ALA A 50 -31.04 -1.50 -0.67
C ALA A 50 -32.43 -2.06 -1.02
N ASP A 51 -32.55 -2.67 -2.21
CA ASP A 51 -33.81 -3.18 -2.75
C ASP A 51 -34.01 -4.69 -2.53
N LEU A 52 -33.04 -5.37 -1.90
CA LEU A 52 -33.16 -6.80 -1.65
C LEU A 52 -34.22 -7.09 -0.58
N ARG A 53 -35.12 -8.02 -0.89
CA ARG A 53 -36.16 -8.51 0.02
C ARG A 53 -36.12 -10.04 0.08
N PRO A 54 -35.22 -10.64 0.88
CA PRO A 54 -35.16 -12.08 1.02
C PRO A 54 -36.42 -12.64 1.70
N ASN A 55 -37.01 -13.67 1.09
CA ASN A 55 -38.22 -14.30 1.60
C ASN A 55 -37.94 -15.38 2.66
N ASP A 56 -36.72 -15.90 2.70
CA ASP A 56 -36.31 -16.94 3.64
C ASP A 56 -35.60 -16.37 4.89
N PRO A 57 -35.57 -17.11 6.01
CA PRO A 57 -34.91 -16.65 7.24
C PRO A 57 -33.40 -16.42 7.10
N VAL A 58 -32.70 -17.23 6.29
CA VAL A 58 -31.24 -17.15 6.15
C VAL A 58 -30.86 -15.88 5.40
N GLY A 59 -31.52 -15.60 4.28
CA GLY A 59 -31.32 -14.38 3.50
C GLY A 59 -31.59 -13.11 4.31
N ARG A 60 -32.61 -13.11 5.18
CA ARG A 60 -32.87 -11.98 6.09
C ARG A 60 -31.70 -11.74 7.06
N VAL A 61 -31.12 -12.81 7.61
CA VAL A 61 -29.94 -12.70 8.49
C VAL A 61 -28.71 -12.24 7.71
N GLN A 62 -28.47 -12.79 6.52
CA GLN A 62 -27.36 -12.38 5.65
C GLN A 62 -27.45 -10.90 5.29
N LEU A 63 -28.64 -10.40 4.94
CA LEU A 63 -28.87 -8.99 4.63
C LEU A 63 -28.58 -8.09 5.83
N ARG A 64 -29.04 -8.47 7.03
CA ARG A 64 -28.75 -7.74 8.27
C ARG A 64 -27.24 -7.69 8.56
N LEU A 65 -26.55 -8.82 8.47
CA LEU A 65 -25.09 -8.88 8.69
C LEU A 65 -24.32 -8.06 7.64
N ALA A 66 -24.79 -8.05 6.39
CA ALA A 66 -24.19 -7.22 5.34
C ALA A 66 -24.32 -5.72 5.67
N LEU A 67 -25.49 -5.28 6.15
CA LEU A 67 -25.71 -3.90 6.60
C LEU A 67 -24.77 -3.51 7.75
N GLU A 68 -24.65 -4.37 8.77
CA GLU A 68 -23.75 -4.13 9.92
C GLU A 68 -22.28 -3.98 9.47
N LEU A 69 -21.80 -4.85 8.57
CA LEU A 69 -20.45 -4.76 8.04
C LEU A 69 -20.24 -3.52 7.15
N ILE A 70 -21.27 -3.08 6.43
CA ILE A 70 -21.20 -1.84 5.63
C ILE A 70 -21.05 -0.63 6.55
N GLU A 71 -21.80 -0.57 7.65
CA GLU A 71 -21.67 0.50 8.65
C GLU A 71 -20.29 0.49 9.32
N GLU A 72 -19.76 -0.70 9.63
CA GLU A 72 -18.39 -0.86 10.12
C GLU A 72 -17.36 -0.34 9.11
N LEU A 73 -17.52 -0.68 7.83
CA LEU A 73 -16.65 -0.22 6.75
C LEU A 73 -16.67 1.31 6.63
N GLU A 74 -17.85 1.94 6.71
CA GLU A 74 -17.97 3.40 6.69
C GLU A 74 -17.24 4.04 7.89
N ALA A 75 -17.33 3.43 9.08
CA ALA A 75 -16.63 3.91 10.27
C ALA A 75 -15.11 3.78 10.12
N ILE A 76 -14.62 2.66 9.56
CA ILE A 76 -13.20 2.45 9.26
C ILE A 76 -12.72 3.49 8.23
N ASP A 77 -13.50 3.72 7.17
CA ASP A 77 -13.16 4.71 6.13
C ASP A 77 -13.04 6.12 6.71
N ARG A 78 -13.93 6.52 7.63
CA ARG A 78 -13.82 7.79 8.37
C ARG A 78 -12.53 7.85 9.21
N LYS A 79 -12.21 6.77 9.94
CA LYS A 79 -10.98 6.69 10.75
C LYS A 79 -9.71 6.78 9.89
N ILE A 80 -9.69 6.15 8.72
CA ILE A 80 -8.57 6.23 7.77
C ILE A 80 -8.39 7.67 7.30
N LYS A 81 -9.47 8.34 6.88
CA LYS A 81 -9.40 9.75 6.43
C LYS A 81 -8.88 10.67 7.53
N ALA A 82 -9.32 10.47 8.77
CA ALA A 82 -8.85 11.24 9.92
C ALA A 82 -7.35 11.00 10.17
N ALA A 83 -6.92 9.75 10.21
CA ALA A 83 -5.51 9.40 10.39
C ALA A 83 -4.63 9.93 9.25
N ASP A 84 -5.07 9.83 8.00
CA ASP A 84 -4.34 10.38 6.84
C ASP A 84 -4.23 11.91 6.93
N LYS A 85 -5.26 12.62 7.43
CA LYS A 85 -5.19 14.08 7.66
C LYS A 85 -4.18 14.43 8.74
N GLU A 86 -4.22 13.74 9.88
CA GLU A 86 -3.30 13.96 10.99
C GLU A 86 -1.85 13.65 10.59
N LEU A 87 -1.62 12.57 9.86
CA LEU A 87 -0.30 12.22 9.31
C LEU A 87 0.22 13.29 8.36
N ARG A 88 -0.62 13.88 7.50
CA ARG A 88 -0.21 15.00 6.62
C ARG A 88 0.31 16.17 7.42
N GLN A 89 -0.42 16.56 8.47
CA GLN A 89 -0.03 17.69 9.30
C GLN A 89 1.30 17.42 9.99
N LEU A 90 1.46 16.26 10.64
CA LEU A 90 2.70 15.91 11.33
C LEU A 90 3.91 15.80 10.40
N VAL A 91 3.72 15.31 9.16
CA VAL A 91 4.80 15.26 8.15
C VAL A 91 5.18 16.66 7.70
N SER A 92 4.20 17.56 7.51
CA SER A 92 4.43 18.96 7.16
C SER A 92 5.15 19.72 8.28
N ASP A 93 4.74 19.52 9.53
CA ASP A 93 5.34 20.17 10.71
C ASP A 93 6.79 19.72 10.93
N HIS A 94 7.13 18.50 10.49
CA HIS A 94 8.50 18.00 10.46
C HIS A 94 9.36 18.66 9.35
N GLY A 95 8.78 19.50 8.50
CA GLY A 95 9.50 20.16 7.38
C GLY A 95 9.92 19.21 6.27
N SER A 96 9.26 18.05 6.16
CA SER A 96 9.62 17.03 5.18
C SER A 96 9.00 17.30 3.81
N THR A 97 9.80 17.24 2.76
CA THR A 97 9.35 17.33 1.35
C THR A 97 8.97 15.96 0.76
N LEU A 98 8.96 14.89 1.57
CA LEU A 98 8.67 13.53 1.07
C LEU A 98 7.30 13.44 0.37
N MET A 99 6.30 14.19 0.83
CA MET A 99 4.98 14.21 0.20
C MET A 99 4.92 14.97 -1.13
N GLU A 100 5.96 15.70 -1.50
CA GLU A 100 6.09 16.35 -2.82
C GLU A 100 6.57 15.34 -3.88
N LEU A 101 7.19 14.24 -3.46
CA LEU A 101 7.58 13.16 -4.35
C LEU A 101 6.34 12.45 -4.89
N HIS A 102 6.36 12.20 -6.20
CA HIS A 102 5.29 11.51 -6.89
C HIS A 102 5.04 10.13 -6.25
N ASP A 103 3.78 9.85 -5.92
CA ASP A 103 3.28 8.62 -5.28
C ASP A 103 3.67 8.39 -3.81
N ILE A 104 4.13 9.42 -3.09
CA ILE A 104 4.30 9.33 -1.63
C ILE A 104 3.10 9.91 -0.90
N GLY A 105 2.29 9.02 -0.33
CA GLY A 105 1.20 9.40 0.57
C GLY A 105 1.64 9.68 2.02
N PRO A 106 0.76 10.25 2.85
CA PRO A 106 1.09 10.69 4.21
C PRO A 106 1.55 9.55 5.12
N SER A 107 0.90 8.40 5.02
CA SER A 107 1.28 7.18 5.76
C SER A 107 2.65 6.65 5.36
N SER A 108 3.01 6.75 4.08
CA SER A 108 4.33 6.33 3.58
C SER A 108 5.42 7.29 4.04
N ALA A 109 5.20 8.61 3.90
CA ALA A 109 6.12 9.63 4.37
C ALA A 109 6.36 9.53 5.88
N ALA A 110 5.29 9.42 6.66
CA ALA A 110 5.38 9.26 8.11
C ALA A 110 6.15 7.99 8.51
N ARG A 111 5.95 6.88 7.78
CA ARG A 111 6.70 5.64 8.00
C ARG A 111 8.20 5.83 7.74
N LEU A 112 8.54 6.49 6.63
CA LEU A 112 9.93 6.76 6.26
C LEU A 112 10.61 7.62 7.32
N LEU A 113 9.96 8.70 7.78
CA LEU A 113 10.49 9.57 8.84
C LEU A 113 10.62 8.82 10.17
N ALA A 114 9.60 8.06 10.55
CA ALA A 114 9.58 7.37 11.84
C ALA A 114 10.65 6.28 11.97
N ASP A 115 10.86 5.50 10.91
CA ASP A 115 11.78 4.37 10.92
C ASP A 115 13.23 4.79 10.58
N THR A 116 13.39 5.82 9.74
CA THR A 116 14.71 6.39 9.41
C THR A 116 15.26 7.20 10.58
N ALA A 117 14.41 7.90 11.33
CA ALA A 117 14.81 8.87 12.34
C ALA A 117 15.78 9.92 11.75
N ASP A 118 17.07 9.86 12.08
CA ASP A 118 18.09 10.70 11.46
C ASP A 118 18.65 10.05 10.19
N ILE A 119 18.49 10.71 9.04
CA ILE A 119 19.05 10.26 7.76
C ILE A 119 20.59 10.38 7.72
N HIS A 120 21.18 11.31 8.48
CA HIS A 120 22.62 11.55 8.49
C HIS A 120 23.41 10.41 9.17
N ARG A 121 22.72 9.50 9.89
CA ARG A 121 23.33 8.26 10.39
C ARG A 121 23.83 7.34 9.26
N PHE A 122 23.33 7.54 8.04
CA PHE A 122 23.78 6.81 6.86
C PHE A 122 24.82 7.63 6.11
N GLY A 123 26.10 7.28 6.29
CA GLY A 123 27.20 7.99 5.64
C GLY A 123 27.21 7.93 4.10
N THR A 124 26.48 6.98 3.48
CA THR A 124 26.31 6.91 2.03
C THR A 124 24.91 6.39 1.65
N ARG A 125 24.49 6.68 0.42
CA ARG A 125 23.23 6.16 -0.16
C ARG A 125 23.21 4.63 -0.19
N ASP A 126 24.35 4.01 -0.48
CA ASP A 126 24.47 2.54 -0.53
C ASP A 126 24.25 1.89 0.84
N ARG A 127 24.68 2.55 1.93
CA ARG A 127 24.39 2.08 3.30
C ARG A 127 22.90 2.16 3.62
N PHE A 128 22.23 3.22 3.18
CA PHE A 128 20.78 3.34 3.32
C PHE A 128 20.05 2.25 2.53
N ALA A 129 20.43 2.03 1.27
CA ALA A 129 19.88 0.98 0.41
C ALA A 129 20.11 -0.43 1.00
N SER A 130 21.28 -0.67 1.59
CA SER A 130 21.58 -1.95 2.25
C SER A 130 20.73 -2.15 3.49
N TRP A 131 20.51 -1.10 4.29
CA TRP A 131 19.71 -1.14 5.51
C TRP A 131 18.20 -1.28 5.25
N ASN A 132 17.67 -0.61 4.23
CA ASN A 132 16.25 -0.69 3.86
C ASN A 132 15.94 -1.90 2.94
N GLY A 133 16.97 -2.65 2.53
CA GLY A 133 16.87 -3.84 1.68
C GLY A 133 16.58 -3.55 0.20
N THR A 134 16.75 -2.31 -0.27
CA THR A 134 16.66 -1.94 -1.69
C THR A 134 17.96 -2.02 -2.45
N ALA A 135 19.09 -2.19 -1.75
CA ALA A 135 20.34 -2.54 -2.40
C ALA A 135 20.14 -3.84 -3.21
N PRO A 136 20.42 -3.84 -4.52
CA PRO A 136 20.50 -5.08 -5.27
C PRO A 136 21.56 -5.96 -4.60
N LEU A 137 21.18 -7.15 -4.12
CA LEU A 137 22.18 -8.13 -3.75
C LEU A 137 22.61 -8.86 -5.03
N ASP A 138 23.91 -8.89 -5.26
CA ASP A 138 24.52 -9.85 -6.18
C ASP A 138 24.18 -11.27 -5.68
N ALA A 139 23.44 -12.03 -6.49
CA ALA A 139 23.16 -13.43 -6.22
C ALA A 139 23.73 -14.28 -7.36
N CYS A 140 25.05 -14.47 -7.37
CA CYS A 140 25.72 -15.29 -8.39
C CYS A 140 26.68 -16.32 -7.80
N SER A 141 26.41 -17.59 -8.08
CA SER A 141 27.40 -18.62 -8.36
C SER A 141 27.35 -18.88 -9.88
N GLY A 142 28.34 -18.42 -10.64
CA GLY A 142 28.44 -18.65 -12.09
C GLY A 142 27.81 -17.56 -13.00
N ASP A 143 28.13 -17.66 -14.29
CA ASP A 143 28.03 -16.71 -15.43
C ASP A 143 26.62 -16.14 -15.78
N GLN A 144 25.74 -15.97 -14.79
CA GLN A 144 24.46 -15.29 -14.93
C GLN A 144 24.27 -14.24 -13.83
N GLN A 145 24.38 -12.95 -14.15
CA GLN A 145 24.09 -11.84 -13.22
C GLN A 145 22.59 -11.79 -12.85
N ARG A 146 22.19 -12.53 -11.82
CA ARG A 146 20.84 -12.42 -11.24
C ARG A 146 20.90 -11.56 -9.98
N HIS A 147 20.21 -10.43 -10.01
CA HIS A 147 20.04 -9.58 -8.82
C HIS A 147 18.82 -10.07 -8.03
N ARG A 148 19.00 -10.46 -6.76
CA ARG A 148 17.88 -10.78 -5.86
C ARG A 148 17.63 -9.61 -4.92
N LEU A 149 16.36 -9.35 -4.61
CA LEU A 149 16.00 -8.46 -3.50
C LEU A 149 16.53 -9.04 -2.19
N SER A 150 17.21 -8.20 -1.40
CA SER A 150 17.61 -8.59 -0.06
C SER A 150 16.42 -9.01 0.80
N ARG A 151 16.55 -10.15 1.49
CA ARG A 151 15.63 -10.52 2.58
C ARG A 151 16.02 -9.92 3.94
N ALA A 152 17.21 -9.34 4.02
CA ALA A 152 17.69 -8.58 5.17
C ALA A 152 17.34 -7.09 5.01
N GLY A 153 16.98 -6.43 6.10
CA GLY A 153 16.67 -4.99 6.12
C GLY A 153 15.27 -4.65 6.66
N ASN A 154 14.99 -3.35 6.83
CA ASN A 154 13.72 -2.88 7.36
C ASN A 154 12.57 -3.12 6.34
N ARG A 155 11.79 -4.17 6.59
CA ARG A 155 10.67 -4.60 5.74
C ARG A 155 9.54 -3.58 5.60
N ARG A 156 9.36 -2.70 6.60
CA ARG A 156 8.33 -1.65 6.53
C ARG A 156 8.72 -0.59 5.51
N ILE A 157 9.98 -0.14 5.53
CA ILE A 157 10.50 0.80 4.52
C ILE A 157 10.56 0.13 3.15
N ASN A 158 11.05 -1.11 3.08
CA ASN A 158 11.09 -1.84 1.80
C ASN A 158 9.71 -1.93 1.14
N ARG A 159 8.66 -2.22 1.93
CA ARG A 159 7.26 -2.22 1.45
C ARG A 159 6.85 -0.85 0.91
N VAL A 160 7.19 0.24 1.61
CA VAL A 160 6.88 1.61 1.16
C VAL A 160 7.54 1.91 -0.18
N LEU A 161 8.84 1.65 -0.30
CA LEU A 161 9.61 1.87 -1.53
C LEU A 161 9.12 0.97 -2.68
N HIS A 162 8.70 -0.25 -2.35
CA HIS A 162 8.10 -1.16 -3.33
C HIS A 162 6.77 -0.63 -3.88
N ILE A 163 5.87 -0.18 -3.00
CA ILE A 163 4.59 0.42 -3.41
C ILE A 163 4.84 1.65 -4.27
N MET A 164 5.76 2.54 -3.88
CA MET A 164 6.12 3.71 -4.66
C MET A 164 6.57 3.35 -6.08
N ALA A 165 7.51 2.41 -6.23
CA ALA A 165 7.99 1.96 -7.54
C ALA A 165 6.85 1.40 -8.41
N VAL A 166 5.95 0.58 -7.83
CA VAL A 166 4.81 0.01 -8.55
C VAL A 166 3.86 1.10 -9.05
N VAL A 167 3.59 2.13 -8.25
CA VAL A 167 2.70 3.22 -8.67
C VAL A 167 3.39 4.09 -9.74
N GLN A 168 4.68 4.37 -9.58
CA GLN A 168 5.45 5.12 -10.58
C GLN A 168 5.45 4.42 -11.94
N LEU A 169 5.54 3.09 -11.98
CA LEU A 169 5.47 2.31 -13.22
C LEU A 169 4.10 2.32 -13.91
N ARG A 170 3.02 2.52 -13.14
CA ARG A 170 1.65 2.59 -13.67
C ARG A 170 1.32 3.95 -14.27
N ASN A 171 2.08 4.99 -13.91
CA ASN A 171 1.88 6.37 -14.32
C ASN A 171 3.02 6.84 -15.26
N ARG A 172 2.81 7.95 -15.98
CA ARG A 172 3.86 8.56 -16.82
C ARG A 172 4.83 9.38 -15.97
N THR A 173 5.71 8.69 -15.25
CA THR A 173 6.66 9.30 -14.29
C THR A 173 8.11 9.18 -14.76
N ALA A 174 9.03 9.92 -14.14
CA ALA A 174 10.47 9.76 -14.35
C ALA A 174 10.95 8.32 -14.07
N GLY A 175 10.36 7.64 -13.06
CA GLY A 175 10.64 6.24 -12.77
C GLY A 175 10.22 5.30 -13.90
N ARG A 176 9.11 5.59 -14.57
CA ARG A 176 8.67 4.84 -15.76
C ARG A 176 9.59 5.04 -16.95
N VAL A 177 10.01 6.28 -17.21
CA VAL A 177 11.00 6.60 -18.27
C VAL A 177 12.30 5.85 -18.04
N TYR A 178 12.79 5.83 -16.80
CA TYR A 178 14.00 5.09 -16.42
C TYR A 178 13.83 3.58 -16.63
N TYR A 179 12.70 3.00 -16.21
CA TYR A 179 12.40 1.58 -16.41
C TYR A 179 12.34 1.20 -17.88
N ASP A 180 11.62 1.98 -18.70
CA ASP A 180 11.46 1.73 -20.12
C ASP A 180 12.83 1.82 -20.84
N ALA A 181 13.69 2.76 -20.47
CA ALA A 181 15.06 2.86 -21.00
C ALA A 181 15.92 1.63 -20.63
N ARG A 182 15.77 1.09 -19.42
CA ARG A 182 16.50 -0.13 -18.99
C ARG A 182 15.98 -1.39 -19.70
N LYS A 183 14.68 -1.46 -19.94
CA LYS A 183 14.06 -2.54 -20.71
C LYS A 183 14.46 -2.50 -22.19
N ALA A 184 14.54 -1.30 -22.77
CA ALA A 184 15.06 -1.08 -24.11
C ALA A 184 16.54 -1.47 -24.22
N GLY A 185 17.31 -1.33 -23.14
CA GLY A 185 18.69 -1.83 -23.01
C GLY A 185 18.83 -3.34 -22.80
N GLY A 186 17.78 -4.14 -23.02
CA GLY A 186 17.83 -5.61 -23.01
C GLY A 186 17.65 -6.28 -21.65
N LYS A 187 17.42 -5.53 -20.57
CA LYS A 187 17.18 -6.11 -19.23
C LYS A 187 15.77 -6.70 -19.12
N THR A 188 15.66 -7.83 -18.40
CA THR A 188 14.35 -8.45 -18.13
C THR A 188 13.49 -7.53 -17.24
N SER A 189 12.17 -7.70 -17.29
CA SER A 189 11.24 -6.92 -16.45
C SER A 189 11.55 -7.03 -14.95
N MET A 190 12.14 -8.15 -14.52
CA MET A 190 12.54 -8.40 -13.12
C MET A 190 13.80 -7.61 -12.75
N GLU A 191 14.82 -7.62 -13.60
CA GLU A 191 16.07 -6.86 -13.40
C GLU A 191 15.85 -5.35 -13.49
N ALA A 192 14.97 -4.90 -14.40
CA ALA A 192 14.61 -3.50 -14.51
C ALA A 192 13.84 -3.00 -13.27
N ASN A 193 13.02 -3.85 -12.63
CA ASN A 193 12.29 -3.48 -11.42
C ASN A 193 13.20 -3.40 -10.18
N THR A 194 14.19 -4.29 -10.06
CA THR A 194 15.19 -4.27 -8.97
C THR A 194 15.98 -2.95 -8.94
N HIS A 195 16.28 -2.36 -10.11
CA HIS A 195 17.02 -1.10 -10.17
C HIS A 195 16.20 0.14 -9.82
N ILE A 196 14.86 0.11 -9.89
CA ILE A 196 14.03 1.26 -9.47
C ILE A 196 14.14 1.47 -7.96
N HIS A 197 14.22 0.39 -7.18
CA HIS A 197 14.33 0.48 -5.73
C HIS A 197 15.68 1.10 -5.26
N GLY A 198 16.72 1.11 -6.11
CA GLY A 198 18.02 1.69 -5.79
C GLY A 198 18.18 3.18 -6.10
N LEU A 199 17.18 3.83 -6.70
CA LEU A 199 17.23 5.25 -7.11
C LEU A 199 16.26 6.17 -6.35
N THR A 200 15.39 5.61 -5.51
CA THR A 200 14.54 6.35 -4.55
C THR A 200 15.16 6.34 -3.17
#